data_AF-A0A6M1UFV1-F1
#
_entry.id   AF-A0A6M1UFV1-F1
#
_cell.length_a   1.000
_cell.length_b   1.000
_cell.length_c   1.000
_cell.angle_alpha   90.00
_cell.angle_beta   90.00
_cell.angle_gamma   90.00
#
_symmetry.space_group_name_H-M   'P 1'
#
loop_
_entity.id
_entity.type
_entity.pdbx_description
1 polymer ?
#
loop_
_entity_poly.entity_id
_entity_poly.type
_entity_poly.pdbx_seq_one_letter_code
_entity_poly.pdbx_strand_id
1 'polypeptide(L)'
;MAEHQLAQAYREGLVAFGRVMPEIYDAYTQFTNLCFQPGELSGKQKHLMALGISLFAGNEHCIVYHLEGALREGASEKEIAETIAVAGAFGGGTTFSHGVILVNEGLEEHRQRMQ
;
A
#
# COMPACT_ATOMS: atom_id res chain seq x y z
N MET A 1 -0.66 15.14 7.95
CA MET A 1 -0.49 14.12 9.01
C MET A 1 0.54 13.15 8.46
N ALA A 2 1.56 12.75 9.22
CA ALA A 2 2.68 11.99 8.65
C ALA A 2 2.18 10.63 8.13
N GLU A 3 2.47 10.26 6.90
CA GLU A 3 1.91 9.06 6.26
C GLU A 3 2.33 7.77 6.98
N HIS A 4 3.52 7.77 7.57
CA HIS A 4 3.93 6.71 8.50
C HIS A 4 2.86 6.41 9.55
N GLN A 5 2.11 7.41 10.01
CA GLN A 5 1.02 7.25 10.97
C GLN A 5 -0.15 6.47 10.38
N LEU A 6 -0.43 6.55 9.07
CA LEU A 6 -1.57 5.85 8.46
C LEU A 6 -1.33 4.34 8.37
N ALA A 7 -0.16 3.93 7.87
CA ALA A 7 0.22 2.52 7.81
C ALA A 7 0.45 1.93 9.21
N GLN A 8 1.02 2.72 10.13
CA GLN A 8 1.15 2.33 11.53
C GLN A 8 -0.21 2.19 12.21
N ALA A 9 -1.11 3.17 12.07
CA ALA A 9 -2.45 3.12 12.65
C ALA A 9 -3.25 1.92 12.13
N TYR A 10 -3.12 1.57 10.84
CA TYR A 10 -3.73 0.37 10.29
C TYR A 10 -3.19 -0.91 10.96
N ARG A 11 -1.86 -1.04 11.09
CA ARG A 11 -1.23 -2.19 11.77
C ARG A 11 -1.65 -2.31 13.24
N GLU A 12 -1.65 -1.19 13.96
CA GLU A 12 -2.08 -1.15 15.36
C GLU A 12 -3.57 -1.48 15.52
N GLY A 13 -4.41 -0.97 14.62
CA GLY A 13 -5.84 -1.27 14.57
C GLY A 13 -6.11 -2.76 14.34
N LEU A 14 -5.37 -3.40 13.43
CA LEU A 14 -5.45 -4.84 13.22
C LEU A 14 -5.07 -5.64 14.48
N VAL A 15 -4.00 -5.24 15.19
CA VAL A 15 -3.60 -5.90 16.45
C VAL A 15 -4.67 -5.71 17.54
N ALA A 16 -5.24 -4.50 17.66
CA ALA A 16 -6.32 -4.23 18.60
C ALA A 16 -7.57 -5.06 18.28
N PHE A 17 -7.92 -5.19 17.00
CA PHE A 17 -9.01 -6.05 16.54
C PHE A 17 -8.75 -7.53 16.88
N GLY A 18 -7.52 -8.01 16.70
CA GLY A 18 -7.13 -9.38 17.05
C GLY A 18 -7.25 -9.72 18.54
N ARG A 19 -7.18 -8.73 19.44
CA ARG A 19 -7.45 -8.94 20.87
C ARG A 19 -8.93 -9.22 21.16
N VAL A 20 -9.84 -8.77 20.29
CA VAL A 20 -11.29 -8.94 20.43
C VAL A 20 -11.79 -10.14 19.64
N MET A 21 -11.29 -10.33 18.42
CA MET A 21 -11.71 -11.38 17.48
C MET A 21 -10.49 -12.16 16.94
N PRO A 22 -9.81 -12.96 17.77
CA PRO A 22 -8.53 -13.59 17.42
C PRO A 22 -8.63 -14.53 16.21
N GLU A 23 -9.67 -15.36 16.15
CA GLU A 23 -9.84 -16.32 15.06
C GLU A 23 -10.01 -15.65 13.68
N ILE A 24 -10.73 -14.52 13.64
CA ILE A 24 -10.92 -13.74 12.41
C ILE A 24 -9.64 -13.02 12.02
N TYR A 25 -8.92 -12.45 13.00
CA TYR A 25 -7.64 -11.80 12.77
C TYR A 25 -6.60 -12.79 12.23
N ASP A 26 -6.48 -13.97 12.82
CA ASP A 26 -5.53 -15.00 12.39
C ASP A 26 -5.85 -15.48 10.97
N ALA A 27 -7.13 -15.76 10.68
CA ALA A 27 -7.56 -16.15 9.33
C ALA A 27 -7.27 -15.06 8.29
N TYR A 28 -7.56 -13.80 8.61
CA TYR A 28 -7.33 -12.66 7.71
C TYR A 28 -5.83 -12.42 7.46
N THR A 29 -5.02 -12.42 8.51
CA THR A 29 -3.57 -12.20 8.38
C THR A 29 -2.89 -13.36 7.66
N GLN A 30 -3.29 -14.60 7.92
CA GLN A 30 -2.80 -15.77 7.17
C GLN A 30 -3.14 -15.66 5.69
N PHE A 31 -4.41 -15.37 5.37
CA PHE A 31 -4.86 -15.22 3.99
C PHE A 31 -4.09 -14.10 3.26
N THR A 32 -4.01 -12.91 3.85
CA THR A 32 -3.34 -11.78 3.23
C THR A 32 -1.83 -12.02 3.08
N ASN A 33 -1.16 -12.61 4.08
CA ASN A 33 0.25 -12.99 3.97
C ASN A 33 0.50 -13.98 2.83
N LEU A 34 -0.36 -14.98 2.65
CA LEU A 34 -0.28 -15.94 1.54
C LEU A 34 -0.45 -15.24 0.18
N CYS A 35 -1.41 -14.31 0.07
CA CYS A 35 -1.66 -13.56 -1.15
C CYS A 35 -0.41 -12.80 -1.64
N PHE A 36 0.39 -12.25 -0.74
CA PHE A 36 1.59 -11.45 -1.08
C PHE A 36 2.90 -12.25 -1.18
N GLN A 37 2.91 -13.56 -0.91
CA GLN A 37 4.10 -14.39 -1.16
C GLN A 37 4.47 -14.39 -2.66
N PRO A 38 5.76 -14.34 -3.03
CA PRO A 38 6.17 -14.39 -4.43
C PRO A 38 5.78 -15.74 -5.08
N GLY A 39 5.39 -15.69 -6.35
CA GLY A 39 5.13 -16.85 -7.20
C GLY A 39 5.37 -16.44 -8.67
N GLU A 40 4.48 -16.86 -9.59
CA GLU A 40 4.49 -16.38 -10.98
C GLU A 40 4.42 -14.84 -11.08
N LEU A 41 3.75 -14.22 -10.11
CA LEU A 41 3.85 -12.79 -9.84
C LEU A 41 4.77 -12.59 -8.63
N SER A 42 5.80 -11.76 -8.80
CA SER A 42 6.68 -11.32 -7.72
C SER A 42 5.93 -10.55 -6.64
N GLY A 43 6.49 -10.50 -5.42
CA GLY A 43 5.95 -9.68 -4.33
C GLY A 43 5.80 -8.22 -4.75
N LYS A 44 6.82 -7.67 -5.42
CA LYS A 44 6.78 -6.34 -6.05
C LYS A 44 5.55 -6.14 -6.95
N GLN A 45 5.31 -7.03 -7.92
CA GLN A 45 4.17 -6.92 -8.82
C GLN A 45 2.84 -6.93 -8.06
N LYS A 46 2.71 -7.81 -7.06
CA LYS A 46 1.50 -7.90 -6.25
C LYS A 46 1.24 -6.64 -5.43
N HIS A 47 2.30 -6.04 -4.86
CA HIS A 47 2.19 -4.77 -4.15
C HIS A 47 1.85 -3.60 -5.09
N LEU A 48 2.42 -3.52 -6.29
CA LEU A 48 2.06 -2.50 -7.29
C LEU A 48 0.61 -2.67 -7.75
N MET A 49 0.13 -3.90 -7.98
CA MET A 49 -1.28 -4.18 -8.26
C MET A 49 -2.19 -3.72 -7.12
N ALA A 50 -1.85 -4.06 -5.88
CA ALA A 50 -2.61 -3.66 -4.71
C ALA A 50 -2.61 -2.14 -4.49
N LEU A 51 -1.49 -1.47 -4.78
CA LEU A 51 -1.40 -0.01 -4.77
C LEU A 51 -2.38 0.61 -5.79
N GLY A 52 -2.40 0.11 -7.02
CA GLY A 52 -3.35 0.55 -8.05
C GLY A 52 -4.82 0.38 -7.62
N ILE A 53 -5.16 -0.77 -7.03
CA ILE A 53 -6.50 -1.04 -6.48
C ILE A 53 -6.83 -0.07 -5.33
N SER A 54 -5.86 0.19 -4.44
CA SER A 54 -6.04 1.07 -3.29
C SER A 54 -6.29 2.53 -3.72
N LEU A 55 -5.55 2.99 -4.73
CA LEU A 55 -5.75 4.30 -5.37
C LEU A 55 -7.16 4.42 -5.94
N PHE A 56 -7.58 3.42 -6.72
CA PHE A 56 -8.91 3.41 -7.33
C PHE A 56 -10.04 3.36 -6.28
N ALA A 57 -9.84 2.60 -5.20
CA ALA A 57 -10.80 2.50 -4.10
C ALA A 57 -10.81 3.74 -3.19
N GLY A 58 -9.81 4.64 -3.31
CA GLY A 58 -9.65 5.79 -2.44
C GLY A 58 -9.35 5.43 -0.98
N ASN A 59 -8.71 4.29 -0.74
CA ASN A 59 -8.38 3.83 0.62
C ASN A 59 -6.97 4.29 1.02
N GLU A 60 -6.90 5.42 1.72
CA GLU A 60 -5.64 6.05 2.14
C GLU A 60 -4.72 5.11 2.95
N HIS A 61 -5.29 4.33 3.87
CA HIS A 61 -4.50 3.36 4.67
C HIS A 61 -3.85 2.29 3.78
N CYS A 62 -4.61 1.75 2.83
CA CYS A 62 -4.10 0.74 1.90
C CYS A 62 -3.12 1.33 0.88
N ILE A 63 -3.31 2.58 0.45
CA ILE A 63 -2.36 3.28 -0.43
C ILE A 63 -0.98 3.32 0.22
N VAL A 64 -0.89 3.83 1.45
CA VAL A 64 0.41 3.93 2.16
C VAL A 64 0.97 2.54 2.48
N TYR A 65 0.13 1.60 2.94
CA TYR A 65 0.58 0.25 3.26
C TYR A 65 1.18 -0.48 2.05
N HIS A 66 0.54 -0.40 0.89
CA HIS A 66 1.03 -1.08 -0.32
C HIS A 66 2.17 -0.31 -1.00
N LEU A 67 2.27 1.01 -0.82
CA LEU A 67 3.47 1.77 -1.17
C LEU A 67 4.69 1.30 -0.37
N GLU A 68 4.59 1.23 0.96
CA GLU A 68 5.68 0.71 1.82
C GLU A 68 6.08 -0.71 1.42
N GLY A 69 5.09 -1.56 1.12
CA GLY A 69 5.32 -2.93 0.64
C GLY A 69 6.03 -2.98 -0.71
N ALA A 70 5.60 -2.17 -1.68
CA ALA A 70 6.23 -2.09 -3.00
C ALA A 70 7.70 -1.64 -2.91
N LEU A 71 7.98 -0.60 -2.11
CA LEU A 71 9.33 -0.11 -1.87
C LEU A 71 10.21 -1.17 -1.19
N ARG A 72 9.68 -1.90 -0.21
CA ARG A 72 10.41 -3.00 0.47
C ARG A 72 10.78 -4.13 -0.50
N GLU A 73 9.91 -4.40 -1.48
CA GLU A 73 10.13 -5.38 -2.55
C GLU A 73 10.99 -4.82 -3.71
N GLY A 74 11.56 -3.61 -3.56
CA GLY A 74 12.48 -3.02 -4.52
C GLY A 74 11.80 -2.36 -5.73
N ALA A 75 10.55 -1.92 -5.59
CA ALA A 75 9.93 -1.08 -6.61
C ALA A 75 10.65 0.27 -6.74
N SER A 76 10.95 0.65 -7.97
CA SER A 76 11.46 1.96 -8.30
C SER A 76 10.37 3.03 -8.26
N GLU A 77 10.76 4.29 -8.06
CA GLU A 77 9.83 5.43 -8.16
C GLU A 77 9.12 5.49 -9.52
N LYS A 78 9.79 5.05 -10.59
CA LYS A 78 9.20 4.98 -11.94
C LYS A 78 8.10 3.92 -12.03
N GLU A 79 8.30 2.72 -11.47
CA GLU A 79 7.26 1.68 -11.43
C GLU A 79 6.04 2.13 -10.62
N ILE A 80 6.27 2.88 -9.53
CA ILE A 80 5.21 3.48 -8.72
C ILE A 80 4.46 4.57 -9.51
N ALA A 81 5.18 5.44 -10.21
CA ALA A 81 4.58 6.47 -11.06
C ALA A 81 3.76 5.88 -12.22
N GLU A 82 4.24 4.81 -12.87
CA GLU A 82 3.48 4.08 -13.89
C GLU A 82 2.19 3.47 -13.30
N THR A 83 2.25 2.95 -12.08
CA THR A 83 1.08 2.42 -11.37
C THR A 83 0.03 3.52 -11.13
N ILE A 84 0.45 4.71 -10.69
CA ILE A 84 -0.44 5.87 -10.52
C ILE A 84 -1.06 6.28 -11.86
N ALA A 85 -0.27 6.32 -12.93
CA ALA A 85 -0.75 6.70 -14.26
C ALA A 85 -1.81 5.73 -14.78
N VAL A 86 -1.60 4.42 -14.64
CA VAL A 86 -2.57 3.39 -15.04
C VAL A 86 -3.84 3.48 -14.18
N ALA A 87 -3.71 3.61 -12.85
CA ALA A 87 -4.85 3.76 -11.96
C ALA A 87 -5.66 5.02 -12.28
N GLY A 88 -4.99 6.15 -12.53
CA GLY A 88 -5.64 7.42 -12.90
C GLY A 88 -6.29 7.39 -14.28
N ALA A 89 -5.71 6.68 -15.25
CA ALA A 89 -6.31 6.53 -16.58
C ALA A 89 -7.69 5.87 -16.52
N PHE A 90 -7.91 4.96 -15.58
CA PHE A 90 -9.20 4.31 -15.38
C PHE A 90 -10.09 5.00 -14.33
N GLY A 91 -9.50 5.42 -13.22
CA GLY A 91 -10.20 6.00 -12.06
C GLY A 91 -10.38 7.51 -12.09
N GLY A 92 -9.92 8.19 -13.15
CA GLY A 92 -10.10 9.62 -13.36
C GLY A 92 -9.36 10.50 -12.35
N GLY A 93 -9.75 11.78 -12.31
CA GLY A 93 -9.04 12.83 -11.56
C GLY A 93 -8.87 12.53 -10.07
N THR A 94 -9.90 12.02 -9.40
CA THR A 94 -9.84 11.68 -7.97
C THR A 94 -8.79 10.62 -7.66
N THR A 95 -8.74 9.55 -8.45
CA THR A 95 -7.74 8.49 -8.30
C THR A 95 -6.33 9.03 -8.53
N PHE A 96 -6.17 9.88 -9.56
CA PHE A 96 -4.89 10.51 -9.86
C PHE A 96 -4.45 11.49 -8.75
N SER A 97 -5.38 12.26 -8.17
CA SER A 97 -5.12 13.17 -7.05
C SER A 97 -4.59 12.45 -5.82
N HIS A 98 -5.16 11.31 -5.44
CA HIS A 98 -4.60 10.48 -4.36
C HIS A 98 -3.18 10.03 -4.69
N GLY A 99 -2.90 9.64 -5.93
CA GLY A 99 -1.57 9.26 -6.37
C GLY A 99 -0.55 10.39 -6.26
N VAL A 100 -0.86 11.58 -6.76
CA VAL A 100 0.13 12.69 -6.78
C VAL A 100 0.30 13.40 -5.44
N ILE A 101 -0.60 13.20 -4.48
CA ILE A 101 -0.49 13.74 -3.12
C ILE A 101 0.13 12.68 -2.21
N LEU A 102 -0.63 11.64 -1.87
CA LEU A 102 -0.25 10.65 -0.86
C LEU A 102 1.01 9.88 -1.30
N VAL A 103 1.01 9.32 -2.51
CA VAL A 103 2.17 8.50 -2.92
C VAL A 103 3.47 9.33 -3.02
N ASN A 104 3.39 10.58 -3.45
CA ASN A 104 4.57 11.46 -3.50
C ASN A 104 5.06 11.85 -2.11
N GLU A 105 4.16 12.10 -1.16
CA GLU A 105 4.52 12.35 0.24
C GLU A 105 5.24 11.13 0.83
N GLY A 106 4.72 9.91 0.61
CA GLY A 106 5.34 8.68 1.11
C GLY A 106 6.69 8.35 0.50
N LEU A 107 6.88 8.69 -0.78
CA LEU A 107 8.19 8.59 -1.43
C LEU A 107 9.21 9.54 -0.80
N GLU A 108 8.81 10.77 -0.49
CA GLU A 108 9.68 11.74 0.17
C GLU A 108 10.06 11.29 1.60
N GLU A 109 9.09 10.82 2.39
CA GLU A 109 9.36 10.24 3.71
C GLU A 109 10.30 9.03 3.63
N HIS A 110 10.13 8.16 2.63
CA HIS A 110 11.04 7.04 2.42
C HIS A 110 12.46 7.51 2.11
N ARG A 111 12.64 8.50 1.23
CA ARG A 111 13.97 9.08 0.93
C ARG A 111 14.65 9.64 2.18
N GLN A 112 13.91 10.36 3.01
CA GLN A 112 14.45 10.96 4.24
C GLN A 112 14.92 9.92 5.27
N ARG A 113 14.27 8.74 5.33
CA ARG A 113 14.68 7.64 6.23
C ARG A 113 15.90 6.87 5.75
N MET A 114 16.23 6.96 4.46
CA MET A 114 17.35 6.23 3.84
C MET A 114 18.63 7.08 3.77
N GLN A 115 18.57 8.34 4.20
CA GLN A 115 19.70 9.26 4.38
C GLN A 115 20.23 9.21 5.81
#